data_AF-A0A9X1QYH4-F1
#
_entry.id   AF-A0A9X1QYH4-F1
#
_cell.length_a   1.000
_cell.length_b   1.000
_cell.length_c   1.000
_cell.angle_alpha   90.00
_cell.angle_beta   90.00
_cell.angle_gamma   90.00
#
_symmetry.space_group_name_H-M   'P 1'
#
loop_
_entity.id
_entity.type
_entity.pdbx_description
1 polymer ?
#
loop_
_entity_poly.entity_id
_entity_poly.type
_entity_poly.pdbx_seq_one_letter_code
_entity_poly.pdbx_strand_id
1 'polypeptide(L)'
;MKISKLFFLFILAAATISCSSDDDNNPPPYTLSAANFVDTYKLNFLEIREVETITFNNGTTSTSSAVTVGSVFQNVNFVFNADNTYTASGLFNTVTTVTNADGSTTVGDTVIVDLDESGTYSLSVGNSTLIVTDSDGGVTSLEIRDYTETGMTLYSEETMVSNNSTIVTTVEYRFSR
;
A
#
# COMPACT_ATOMS: atom_id res chain seq x y z
N MET A 1 -2.40 37.25 78.26
CA MET A 1 -0.99 36.99 77.86
C MET A 1 -0.93 35.66 77.12
N LYS A 2 -0.05 35.60 76.13
CA LYS A 2 0.11 34.58 75.07
C LYS A 2 0.43 33.17 75.59
N ILE A 3 0.09 32.15 74.77
CA ILE A 3 0.76 30.85 74.48
C ILE A 3 -0.34 29.77 74.31
N SER A 4 -0.74 29.32 73.12
CA SER A 4 -0.02 28.67 72.00
C SER A 4 0.23 27.18 72.24
N LYS A 5 -0.28 26.35 71.31
CA LYS A 5 -0.03 24.89 71.07
C LYS A 5 -0.83 23.99 72.03
N LEU A 6 -1.50 22.90 71.64
CA LEU A 6 -1.47 22.04 70.46
C LEU A 6 -2.76 21.19 70.53
N PHE A 7 -3.74 21.39 69.63
CA PHE A 7 -4.81 20.41 69.43
C PHE A 7 -4.41 19.56 68.23
N PHE A 8 -4.25 18.26 68.43
CA PHE A 8 -3.99 17.31 67.37
C PHE A 8 -4.91 16.10 67.55
N LEU A 9 -5.39 15.60 66.41
CA LEU A 9 -6.08 14.31 66.19
C LEU A 9 -7.59 14.31 66.57
N PHE A 10 -8.55 13.96 65.72
CA PHE A 10 -8.56 13.06 64.56
C PHE A 10 -9.82 13.37 63.71
N ILE A 11 -9.67 13.73 62.43
CA ILE A 11 -10.80 13.73 61.48
C ILE A 11 -10.41 12.85 60.30
N LEU A 12 -11.21 11.80 60.14
CA LEU A 12 -11.16 10.80 59.09
C LEU A 12 -11.51 11.48 57.76
N ALA A 13 -10.51 11.77 56.92
CA ALA A 13 -10.71 12.21 55.55
C ALA A 13 -10.95 10.97 54.67
N ALA A 14 -12.22 10.69 54.37
CA ALA A 14 -12.57 9.87 53.22
C ALA A 14 -12.29 10.69 51.94
N ALA A 15 -11.05 10.67 51.47
CA ALA A 15 -10.74 11.07 50.10
C ALA A 15 -11.13 9.89 49.20
N THR A 16 -12.34 9.93 48.65
CA THR A 16 -12.65 9.20 47.42
C THR A 16 -11.76 9.76 46.34
N ILE A 17 -10.63 9.09 46.07
CA ILE A 17 -9.86 9.32 44.86
C ILE A 17 -10.72 8.75 43.72
N SER A 18 -11.66 9.57 43.25
CA SER A 18 -12.14 9.49 41.88
C SER A 18 -10.96 9.91 41.02
N CYS A 19 -10.08 8.96 40.70
CA CYS A 19 -9.22 9.10 39.53
C CYS A 19 -10.16 9.01 38.33
N SER A 20 -10.72 10.15 37.91
CA SER A 20 -10.95 10.40 36.50
C SER A 20 -9.55 10.49 35.89
N SER A 21 -9.01 9.35 35.46
CA SER A 21 -7.82 9.35 34.62
C SER A 21 -8.21 10.00 33.31
N ASP A 22 -7.83 11.27 33.24
CA ASP A 22 -7.40 12.07 32.10
C ASP A 22 -7.88 11.65 30.72
N ASP A 23 -8.53 12.63 30.08
CA ASP A 23 -8.67 12.80 28.65
C ASP A 23 -7.48 12.21 27.87
N ASP A 24 -7.73 11.11 27.16
CA ASP A 24 -6.91 10.66 26.03
C ASP A 24 -7.03 11.71 24.90
N ASN A 25 -6.37 12.85 25.08
CA ASN A 25 -6.17 13.90 24.07
C ASN A 25 -5.14 13.47 23.00
N ASN A 26 -5.01 12.17 22.74
CA ASN A 26 -4.28 11.72 21.58
C ASN A 26 -5.13 12.03 20.34
N PRO A 27 -4.58 12.72 19.33
CA PRO A 27 -5.29 12.88 18.07
C PRO A 27 -5.69 11.49 17.55
N PRO A 28 -6.90 11.37 16.96
CA PRO A 28 -7.34 10.08 16.44
C PRO A 28 -6.29 9.52 15.46
N PRO A 29 -6.07 8.20 15.46
CA PRO A 29 -5.07 7.58 14.60
C PRO A 29 -5.34 7.93 13.13
N TYR A 30 -4.28 8.13 12.36
CA TYR A 30 -4.38 8.40 10.94
C TYR A 30 -4.83 7.12 10.20
N THR A 31 -6.11 7.06 9.85
CA THR A 31 -6.70 5.91 9.17
C THR A 31 -7.07 6.22 7.73
N LEU A 32 -7.24 5.17 6.93
CA LEU A 32 -7.79 5.30 5.58
C LEU A 32 -9.18 5.96 5.65
N SER A 33 -9.33 7.06 4.91
CA SER A 33 -10.60 7.75 4.71
C SER A 33 -10.54 8.50 3.39
N ALA A 34 -11.68 8.87 2.81
CA ALA A 34 -11.69 9.63 1.56
C ALA A 34 -10.93 10.96 1.68
N ALA A 35 -11.07 11.66 2.81
CA ALA A 35 -10.37 12.92 3.07
C ALA A 35 -8.86 12.70 3.23
N ASN A 36 -8.47 11.64 3.94
CA ASN A 36 -7.06 11.34 4.15
C ASN A 36 -6.39 10.81 2.88
N PHE A 37 -7.11 10.15 1.97
CA PHE A 37 -6.54 9.50 0.78
C PHE A 37 -6.13 10.47 -0.34
N VAL A 38 -6.81 11.61 -0.48
CA VAL A 38 -6.52 12.64 -1.48
C VAL A 38 -5.19 13.31 -1.16
N ASP A 39 -4.17 13.02 -1.96
CA ASP A 39 -2.81 13.57 -1.79
C ASP A 39 -1.93 13.22 -3.01
N THR A 40 -0.67 13.66 -2.96
CA THR A 40 0.42 13.22 -3.84
C THR A 40 1.24 12.13 -3.17
N TYR A 41 1.34 10.98 -3.82
CA TYR A 41 2.11 9.84 -3.39
C TYR A 41 3.32 9.63 -4.30
N LYS A 42 4.52 9.63 -3.73
CA LYS A 42 5.77 9.34 -4.42
C LYS A 42 6.01 7.84 -4.45
N LEU A 43 6.09 7.27 -5.64
CA LEU A 43 6.45 5.87 -5.82
C LEU A 43 7.93 5.68 -5.46
N ASN A 44 8.22 4.73 -4.57
CA ASN A 44 9.59 4.41 -4.16
C ASN A 44 9.95 2.94 -4.33
N PHE A 45 8.97 2.10 -4.65
CA PHE A 45 9.15 0.67 -4.94
C PHE A 45 8.09 0.20 -5.93
N LEU A 46 8.52 -0.64 -6.87
CA LEU A 46 7.67 -1.39 -7.78
C LEU A 46 8.25 -2.79 -7.94
N GLU A 47 7.43 -3.82 -7.73
CA GLU A 47 7.70 -5.18 -8.18
C GLU A 47 6.46 -5.71 -8.91
N ILE A 48 6.68 -6.28 -10.09
CA ILE A 48 5.70 -7.08 -10.82
C ILE A 48 6.28 -8.48 -10.92
N ARG A 49 5.50 -9.48 -10.52
CA ARG A 49 5.90 -10.88 -10.61
C ARG A 49 4.84 -11.65 -11.35
N GLU A 50 5.27 -12.36 -12.38
CA GLU A 50 4.46 -13.29 -13.15
C GLU A 50 4.98 -14.70 -12.90
N VAL A 51 4.08 -15.63 -12.57
CA VAL A 51 4.40 -17.04 -12.45
C VAL A 51 3.48 -17.81 -13.39
N GLU A 52 4.06 -18.42 -14.41
CA GLU A 52 3.36 -19.30 -15.32
C GLU A 52 3.59 -20.76 -14.91
N THR A 53 2.50 -21.52 -14.82
CA THR A 53 2.54 -22.97 -14.59
C THR A 53 1.77 -23.67 -15.70
N ILE A 54 2.48 -24.49 -16.47
CA ILE A 54 1.91 -25.38 -17.50
C ILE A 54 1.71 -26.76 -16.90
N THR A 55 0.50 -27.30 -17.00
CA THR A 55 0.17 -28.67 -16.58
C THR A 55 0.07 -29.57 -17.81
N PHE A 56 0.81 -30.68 -17.85
CA PHE A 56 0.78 -31.63 -18.95
C PHE A 56 -0.28 -32.72 -18.73
N ASN A 57 -0.66 -33.43 -19.79
CA ASN A 57 -1.69 -34.48 -19.73
C ASN A 57 -1.33 -35.64 -18.77
N ASN A 58 -0.05 -35.83 -18.45
CA ASN A 58 0.42 -36.82 -17.48
C ASN A 58 0.36 -36.32 -16.01
N GLY A 59 -0.17 -35.12 -15.77
CA GLY A 59 -0.27 -34.49 -14.44
C GLY A 59 1.01 -33.81 -13.95
N THR A 60 2.12 -33.86 -14.71
CA THR A 60 3.33 -33.11 -14.36
C THR A 60 3.18 -31.63 -14.68
N THR A 61 3.96 -30.78 -13.99
CA THR A 61 3.95 -29.33 -14.21
C THR A 61 5.33 -28.81 -14.61
N SER A 62 5.33 -27.69 -15.31
CA SER A 62 6.50 -26.89 -15.63
C SER A 62 6.19 -25.45 -15.23
N THR A 63 7.05 -24.85 -14.39
CA THR A 63 6.84 -23.49 -13.87
C THR A 63 7.99 -22.60 -14.27
N SER A 64 7.67 -21.43 -14.81
CA SER A 64 8.60 -20.34 -15.06
C SER A 64 8.07 -19.06 -14.42
N SER A 65 8.96 -18.09 -14.20
CA SER A 65 8.56 -16.81 -13.63
C SER A 65 9.34 -15.65 -14.21
N ALA A 66 8.70 -14.49 -14.29
CA ALA A 66 9.33 -13.21 -14.57
C ALA A 66 9.16 -12.29 -13.35
N VAL A 67 10.22 -11.57 -12.97
CA VAL A 67 10.16 -10.52 -11.94
C VAL A 67 10.71 -9.24 -12.53
N THR A 68 9.87 -8.21 -12.58
CA THR A 68 10.23 -6.86 -13.01
C THR A 68 10.31 -5.96 -11.80
N VAL A 69 11.46 -5.31 -11.60
CA VAL A 69 11.69 -4.43 -10.45
C VAL A 69 11.96 -3.01 -10.94
N GLY A 70 11.28 -2.04 -10.32
CA GLY A 70 11.51 -0.61 -10.53
C GLY A 70 12.72 -0.08 -9.78
N SER A 71 13.43 0.88 -10.36
CA SER A 71 14.57 1.58 -9.75
C SER A 71 14.69 3.00 -10.30
N VAL A 72 15.47 3.85 -9.63
CA VAL A 72 15.74 5.24 -10.07
C VAL A 72 14.44 6.03 -10.35
N PHE A 73 13.59 6.17 -9.33
CA PHE A 73 12.34 6.90 -9.43
C PHE A 73 12.59 8.42 -9.45
N GLN A 74 12.51 9.02 -10.63
CA GLN A 74 12.69 10.45 -10.88
C GLN A 74 11.32 11.14 -10.90
N ASN A 75 10.92 11.70 -9.76
CA ASN A 75 9.65 12.41 -9.56
C ASN A 75 8.42 11.59 -9.95
N VAL A 76 8.43 10.28 -9.70
CA VAL A 76 7.28 9.42 -9.97
C VAL A 76 6.19 9.68 -8.94
N ASN A 77 5.20 10.48 -9.31
CA ASN A 77 4.14 10.95 -8.43
C ASN A 77 2.78 10.45 -8.92
N PHE A 78 1.97 9.96 -7.99
CA PHE A 78 0.57 9.62 -8.17
C PHE A 78 -0.26 10.63 -7.39
N VAL A 79 -1.05 11.44 -8.08
CA VAL A 79 -1.89 12.47 -7.48
C VAL A 79 -3.35 11.99 -7.53
N PHE A 80 -3.96 11.76 -6.38
CA PHE A 80 -5.37 11.44 -6.27
C PHE A 80 -6.14 12.67 -5.82
N ASN A 81 -7.11 13.12 -6.62
CA ASN A 81 -7.86 14.36 -6.41
C ASN A 81 -9.22 14.12 -5.76
N ALA A 82 -9.72 15.12 -5.03
CA ALA A 82 -11.02 15.05 -4.35
C ALA A 82 -12.23 14.89 -5.29
N ASP A 83 -12.06 15.11 -6.58
CA ASP A 83 -13.08 14.93 -7.62
C ASP A 83 -13.06 13.53 -8.25
N ASN A 84 -12.38 12.57 -7.62
CA ASN A 84 -12.22 11.19 -8.10
C ASN A 84 -11.41 11.04 -9.38
N THR A 85 -10.60 12.04 -9.75
CA THR A 85 -9.60 11.90 -10.82
C THR A 85 -8.22 11.57 -10.24
N TYR A 86 -7.37 10.95 -11.06
CA TYR A 86 -5.95 10.79 -10.72
C TYR A 86 -5.05 11.15 -11.89
N THR A 87 -3.81 11.48 -11.57
CA THR A 87 -2.70 11.52 -12.53
C THR A 87 -1.51 10.76 -11.98
N ALA A 88 -0.72 10.16 -12.85
CA ALA A 88 0.57 9.58 -12.50
C ALA A 88 1.60 10.06 -13.52
N SER A 89 2.72 10.61 -13.05
CA SER A 89 3.78 11.06 -13.96
C SER A 89 5.17 10.90 -13.38
N GLY A 90 6.17 10.78 -14.24
CA GLY A 90 7.59 10.74 -13.88
C GLY A 90 8.35 9.66 -14.66
N LEU A 91 9.63 9.49 -14.33
CA LEU A 91 10.50 8.53 -15.00
C LEU A 91 11.05 7.52 -14.02
N PHE A 92 11.08 6.24 -14.39
CA PHE A 92 11.78 5.21 -13.63
C PHE A 92 12.37 4.15 -14.54
N ASN A 93 13.33 3.40 -14.01
CA ASN A 93 13.93 2.29 -14.70
C ASN A 93 13.25 0.99 -14.27
N THR A 94 13.12 0.04 -15.18
CA THR A 94 12.76 -1.34 -14.86
C THR A 94 13.82 -2.31 -15.35
N VAL A 95 13.97 -3.42 -14.65
CA VAL A 95 14.74 -4.58 -15.10
C VAL A 95 13.89 -5.81 -14.85
N THR A 96 13.76 -6.66 -15.88
CA THR A 96 13.05 -7.94 -15.78
C THR A 96 14.04 -9.09 -15.72
N THR A 97 13.88 -9.96 -14.73
CA THR A 97 14.60 -11.23 -14.65
C THR A 97 13.62 -12.37 -14.89
N VAL A 98 13.90 -13.20 -15.90
CA VAL A 98 13.14 -14.40 -16.22
C VAL A 98 13.87 -15.62 -15.67
N THR A 99 13.16 -16.47 -14.93
CA THR A 99 13.61 -17.80 -14.50
C THR A 99 12.84 -18.84 -15.29
N ASN A 100 13.55 -19.62 -16.10
CA ASN A 100 12.97 -20.68 -16.91
C ASN A 100 12.70 -21.92 -16.06
N ALA A 101 11.91 -22.86 -16.60
CA ALA A 101 11.55 -24.08 -15.90
C ALA A 101 12.73 -25.02 -15.59
N ASP A 102 13.86 -24.87 -16.29
CA ASP A 102 15.10 -25.60 -16.00
C ASP A 102 15.95 -24.93 -14.89
N GLY A 103 15.47 -23.82 -14.32
CA GLY A 103 16.15 -23.03 -13.29
C GLY A 103 17.18 -22.04 -13.84
N SER A 104 17.41 -21.98 -15.15
CA SER A 104 18.26 -20.95 -15.75
C SER A 104 17.60 -19.58 -15.67
N THR A 105 18.43 -18.53 -15.54
CA THR A 105 17.94 -17.14 -15.43
C THR A 105 18.50 -16.28 -16.55
N THR A 106 17.64 -15.42 -17.10
CA THR A 106 18.03 -14.36 -18.04
C THR A 106 17.64 -13.02 -17.45
N VAL A 107 18.58 -12.08 -17.41
CA VAL A 107 18.34 -10.70 -16.98
C VAL A 107 18.23 -9.85 -18.25
N GLY A 108 17.11 -9.13 -18.38
CA GLY A 108 16.88 -8.19 -19.47
C GLY A 108 17.67 -6.91 -19.30
N ASP A 109 17.70 -6.11 -20.37
CA ASP A 109 18.27 -4.76 -20.33
C ASP A 109 17.44 -3.85 -19.42
N THR A 110 18.07 -2.78 -18.93
CA THR A 110 17.34 -1.71 -18.24
C THR A 110 16.47 -0.95 -19.23
N VAL A 111 15.18 -0.85 -18.92
CA VAL A 111 14.20 -0.08 -19.69
C VAL A 111 13.86 1.19 -18.92
N ILE A 112 13.88 2.34 -19.58
CA ILE A 112 13.38 3.59 -19.02
C ILE A 112 11.89 3.68 -19.34
N VAL A 113 11.06 3.79 -18.30
CA VAL A 113 9.63 3.98 -18.39
C VAL A 113 9.32 5.46 -18.15
N ASP A 114 8.65 6.06 -19.13
CA ASP A 114 8.05 7.40 -19.03
C ASP A 114 6.59 7.23 -18.66
N LEU A 115 6.27 7.52 -17.39
CA LEU A 115 4.92 7.45 -16.86
C LEU A 115 4.24 8.79 -17.15
N ASP A 116 3.12 8.73 -17.85
CA ASP A 116 2.21 9.86 -18.08
C ASP A 116 0.80 9.30 -18.25
N GLU A 117 0.15 9.06 -17.11
CA GLU A 117 -1.18 8.47 -17.03
C GLU A 117 -2.16 9.42 -16.34
N SER A 118 -3.41 9.33 -16.75
CA SER A 118 -4.51 10.02 -16.08
C SER A 118 -5.79 9.21 -16.19
N GLY A 119 -6.73 9.47 -15.30
CA GLY A 119 -8.01 8.80 -15.33
C GLY A 119 -8.85 9.09 -14.09
N THR A 120 -9.64 8.10 -13.69
CA THR A 120 -10.52 8.19 -12.52
C THR A 120 -10.23 7.09 -11.52
N TYR A 121 -10.66 7.27 -10.28
CA TYR A 121 -10.54 6.26 -9.25
C TYR A 121 -11.78 6.19 -8.35
N SER A 122 -12.02 5.01 -7.79
CA SER A 122 -13.01 4.75 -6.76
C SER A 122 -12.35 4.11 -5.54
N LEU A 123 -12.62 4.67 -4.36
CA LEU A 123 -12.07 4.21 -3.09
C LEU A 123 -13.16 3.55 -2.25
N SER A 124 -12.95 2.28 -1.89
CA SER A 124 -13.75 1.59 -0.88
C SER A 124 -12.96 1.49 0.42
N VAL A 125 -13.22 2.41 1.35
CA VAL A 125 -12.55 2.44 2.66
C VAL A 125 -12.83 1.17 3.46
N GLY A 126 -14.08 0.68 3.46
CA GLY A 126 -14.47 -0.51 4.22
C GLY A 126 -13.81 -1.80 3.74
N ASN A 127 -13.47 -1.88 2.46
CA ASN A 127 -12.80 -3.05 1.87
C ASN A 127 -11.30 -2.82 1.64
N SER A 128 -10.76 -1.65 1.99
CA SER A 128 -9.40 -1.21 1.66
C SER A 128 -9.06 -1.47 0.18
N THR A 129 -9.96 -1.07 -0.71
CA THR A 129 -9.81 -1.30 -2.16
C THR A 129 -9.78 0.02 -2.91
N LEU A 130 -8.83 0.16 -3.83
CA LEU A 130 -8.74 1.21 -4.82
C LEU A 130 -9.04 0.59 -6.19
N ILE A 131 -9.99 1.14 -6.92
CA ILE A 131 -10.21 0.82 -8.34
C ILE A 131 -9.75 2.03 -9.13
N VAL A 132 -8.85 1.80 -10.08
CA VAL A 132 -8.34 2.82 -10.99
C VAL A 132 -8.85 2.51 -12.39
N THR A 133 -9.33 3.53 -13.09
CA THR A 133 -9.69 3.46 -14.51
C THR A 133 -8.86 4.46 -15.28
N ASP A 134 -7.97 3.98 -16.15
CA ASP A 134 -7.11 4.83 -16.98
C ASP A 134 -7.90 5.55 -18.09
N SER A 135 -7.21 6.42 -18.84
CA SER A 135 -7.80 7.20 -19.94
C SER A 135 -8.27 6.36 -21.13
N ASP A 136 -7.72 5.15 -21.29
CA ASP A 136 -8.09 4.21 -22.34
C ASP A 136 -9.24 3.28 -21.91
N GLY A 137 -9.68 3.40 -20.65
CA GLY A 137 -10.76 2.61 -20.07
C GLY A 137 -10.31 1.29 -19.46
N GLY A 138 -9.01 1.04 -19.34
CA GLY A 138 -8.46 -0.07 -18.58
C GLY A 138 -8.81 0.08 -17.10
N VAL A 139 -9.23 -1.02 -16.46
CA VAL A 139 -9.66 -1.03 -15.06
C VAL A 139 -8.74 -1.94 -14.26
N THR A 140 -8.19 -1.42 -13.16
CA THR A 140 -7.33 -2.18 -12.25
C THR A 140 -7.88 -2.09 -10.83
N SER A 141 -7.95 -3.23 -10.14
CA SER A 141 -8.35 -3.32 -8.74
C SER A 141 -7.14 -3.59 -7.85
N LEU A 142 -6.92 -2.74 -6.85
CA LEU A 142 -5.77 -2.75 -5.95
C LEU A 142 -6.25 -2.82 -4.51
N GLU A 143 -5.66 -3.70 -3.72
CA GLU A 143 -5.76 -3.70 -2.27
C GLU A 143 -4.83 -2.62 -1.69
N ILE A 144 -5.34 -1.82 -0.76
CA ILE A 144 -4.57 -0.85 0.01
C ILE A 144 -4.10 -1.53 1.29
N ARG A 145 -2.78 -1.64 1.46
CA ARG A 145 -2.12 -2.19 2.63
C ARG A 145 -1.26 -1.13 3.32
N ASP A 146 -1.00 -1.32 4.61
CA ASP A 146 -0.07 -0.50 5.40
C ASP A 146 -0.30 1.01 5.28
N TYR A 147 -1.56 1.43 5.17
CA TYR A 147 -1.92 2.83 5.02
C TYR A 147 -1.62 3.62 6.31
N THR A 148 -0.76 4.63 6.19
CA THR A 148 -0.33 5.52 7.27
C THR A 148 -0.28 6.96 6.78
N GLU A 149 0.00 7.91 7.67
CA GLU A 149 0.24 9.31 7.29
C GLU A 149 1.43 9.44 6.33
N THR A 150 2.42 8.56 6.45
CA THR A 150 3.68 8.63 5.71
C THR A 150 3.68 7.87 4.38
N GLY A 151 2.68 7.03 4.11
CA GLY A 151 2.68 6.21 2.92
C GLY A 151 1.67 5.06 2.93
N MET A 152 1.72 4.25 1.88
CA MET A 152 0.86 3.08 1.69
C MET A 152 1.52 2.08 0.74
N THR A 153 0.98 0.86 0.72
CA THR A 153 1.26 -0.17 -0.27
C THR A 153 0.01 -0.43 -1.09
N LEU A 154 0.12 -0.49 -2.41
CA LEU A 154 -0.94 -0.99 -3.30
C LEU A 154 -0.53 -2.35 -3.82
N TYR A 155 -1.42 -3.35 -3.68
CA TYR A 155 -1.17 -4.73 -4.09
C TYR A 155 -2.29 -5.23 -5.00
N SER A 156 -1.94 -5.95 -6.06
CA SER A 156 -2.91 -6.80 -6.78
C SER A 156 -2.34 -8.20 -7.00
N GLU A 157 -3.26 -9.15 -7.14
CA GLU A 157 -2.97 -10.51 -7.57
C GLU A 157 -4.09 -10.94 -8.50
N GLU A 158 -3.72 -11.33 -9.73
CA GLU A 158 -4.64 -11.78 -10.74
C GLU A 158 -4.22 -13.17 -11.22
N THR A 159 -5.20 -14.05 -11.39
CA THR A 159 -4.97 -15.39 -11.94
C THR A 159 -5.70 -15.52 -13.27
N MET A 160 -4.95 -15.81 -14.32
CA MET A 160 -5.48 -16.15 -15.63
C MET A 160 -5.24 -17.63 -15.91
N VAL A 161 -6.30 -18.33 -16.35
CA VAL A 161 -6.21 -19.73 -16.78
C VAL A 161 -6.55 -19.81 -18.26
N SER A 162 -5.65 -20.36 -19.06
CA SER A 162 -5.84 -20.59 -20.48
C SER A 162 -5.39 -22.00 -20.86
N ASN A 163 -6.35 -22.84 -21.23
CA ASN A 163 -6.13 -24.27 -21.48
C ASN A 163 -5.42 -24.96 -20.31
N ASN A 164 -4.15 -25.32 -20.49
CA ASN A 164 -3.33 -26.00 -19.52
C ASN A 164 -2.27 -25.09 -18.87
N SER A 165 -2.30 -23.78 -19.16
CA SER A 165 -1.45 -22.77 -18.54
C SER A 165 -2.25 -21.97 -17.51
N THR A 166 -1.64 -21.74 -16.36
CA THR A 166 -2.11 -20.82 -15.32
C THR A 166 -1.04 -19.75 -15.10
N ILE A 167 -1.41 -18.49 -15.22
CA ILE A 167 -0.52 -17.34 -14.96
C ILE A 167 -1.06 -16.62 -13.74
N VAL A 168 -0.21 -16.45 -12.73
CA VAL A 168 -0.47 -15.59 -11.58
C VAL A 168 0.41 -14.35 -11.71
N THR A 169 -0.22 -13.18 -11.76
CA THR A 169 0.47 -11.89 -11.80
C THR A 169 0.22 -11.18 -10.48
N THR A 170 1.28 -10.87 -9.76
CA THR A 170 1.23 -10.02 -8.56
C THR A 170 1.91 -8.69 -8.85
N VAL A 171 1.31 -7.59 -8.43
CA VAL A 171 1.89 -6.27 -8.52
C VAL A 171 1.94 -5.64 -7.14
N GLU A 172 3.06 -5.02 -6.80
CA GLU A 172 3.23 -4.29 -5.56
C GLU A 172 3.85 -2.92 -5.84
N TYR A 173 3.15 -1.88 -5.43
CA TYR A 173 3.63 -0.50 -5.39
C TYR A 173 3.78 -0.07 -3.94
N ARG A 174 4.90 0.56 -3.58
CA ARG A 174 5.01 1.24 -2.28
C ARG A 174 5.24 2.73 -2.47
N PHE A 175 4.55 3.48 -1.64
CA PHE A 175 4.49 4.92 -1.71
C PHE A 175 4.96 5.58 -0.42
N SER A 176 5.52 6.77 -0.58
CA SER A 176 5.74 7.74 0.48
C SER A 176 4.97 9.02 0.18
N ARG A 177 4.59 9.77 1.21
CA ARG A 177 4.03 11.13 1.09
C ARG A 177 5.11 12.19 1.35
#